data_AF-A0AAW0LE04-F1
#
_entry.id   AF-A0AAW0LE04-F1
#
_cell.length_a   1.000
_cell.length_b   1.000
_cell.length_c   1.000
_cell.angle_alpha   90.00
_cell.angle_beta   90.00
_cell.angle_gamma   90.00
#
_symmetry.space_group_name_H-M   'P 1'
#
loop_
_entity.id
_entity.type
_entity.pdbx_description
1 polymer ?
#
loop_
_entity_poly.entity_id
_entity_poly.type
_entity_poly.pdbx_seq_one_letter_code
_entity_poly.pdbx_strand_id
1 'polypeptide(L)'
;MALCTRLQSFPSSSLSSNHIRPTKALNFHPICSLHYNSHSPFTEKHSIERYHRDQWLYKTQLENIENIASCSSPPPDSNSVRQNEIALQLPELKKLLQVLREKREREGCGGWKKCGPGNVFLVGTGPGDPELLTLKAVRVIQSADLLLYDRLVSNDVLDLVGPNARLLYVGKTAGYHSRTQEEIHELLLSFAEAGATVVRLKGGDPLVFGRGGEEMDFLQQQGIHVKVIPGITAASGIAAELGIPLTHRGVANSVRFLTGHSRKGGTDPLFVAENAADPDSTLVIYMGLSTFPSLALKLMHHGLPPNTPAVAVERGTTPQQRMVFAELKDLANKITTVELVSPTLMIIGNVVALSPLWSLSMNEASCMEEIHELLLSFAEAGATVVRLKGGDPLVFGRGGEEMDFLQQQGIHVKVIPGITAASGIAAELGIPLTHRGVANSVRFLTGHSRKGGTDPLFVAENAADPDSTLVIYMGLSTFPSLAQKLMHHGLPPNTPAVAVERGTTPQQRMVFAELKDLANKITTVELVSPTLMIIGNVVALSPLWSLSMNEASCLVQAK
;
A
#
# COMPACT_ATOMS: atom_id res chain seq x y z
N MET A 1 -22.19 22.25 -15.15
CA MET A 1 -21.67 22.03 -13.77
C MET A 1 -22.34 22.99 -12.81
N ALA A 2 -22.82 22.53 -11.65
CA ALA A 2 -23.36 23.42 -10.62
C ALA A 2 -22.21 23.93 -9.74
N LEU A 3 -21.95 25.25 -9.74
CA LEU A 3 -21.07 25.89 -8.78
C LEU A 3 -21.74 25.83 -7.40
N CYS A 4 -21.22 25.00 -6.49
CA CYS A 4 -21.63 25.04 -5.08
C CYS A 4 -20.81 26.09 -4.32
N THR A 5 -21.27 27.34 -4.33
CA THR A 5 -20.84 28.34 -3.36
C THR A 5 -21.46 28.04 -2.00
N ARG A 6 -20.66 27.55 -1.04
CA ARG A 6 -21.06 27.56 0.38
C ARG A 6 -20.77 28.93 0.96
N LEU A 7 -21.81 29.76 1.05
CA LEU A 7 -21.88 30.86 2.02
C LEU A 7 -22.78 30.40 3.17
N GLN A 8 -22.24 30.36 4.39
CA GLN A 8 -23.04 30.42 5.60
C GLN A 8 -22.59 31.64 6.39
N SER A 9 -23.46 32.64 6.38
CA SER A 9 -23.42 33.82 7.23
C SER A 9 -23.79 33.44 8.66
N PHE A 10 -22.96 33.84 9.62
CA PHE A 10 -23.33 33.85 11.05
C PHE A 10 -24.08 35.15 11.38
N PRO A 11 -25.10 35.11 12.26
CA PRO A 11 -25.87 36.30 12.59
C PRO A 11 -25.10 37.22 13.55
N SER A 12 -25.05 38.50 13.21
CA SER A 12 -24.52 39.58 14.02
C SER A 12 -25.54 40.05 15.06
N SER A 13 -25.17 40.07 16.34
CA SER A 13 -25.75 40.96 17.35
C SER A 13 -24.64 41.77 18.02
N SER A 14 -24.91 43.06 18.20
CA SER A 14 -23.98 44.13 18.52
C SER A 14 -24.04 44.56 19.99
N LEU A 15 -23.02 45.34 20.41
CA LEU A 15 -22.88 46.19 21.61
C LEU A 15 -22.40 45.46 22.89
N SER A 16 -21.44 45.94 23.69
CA SER A 16 -20.79 47.25 23.83
C SER A 16 -19.46 47.14 24.60
N SER A 17 -18.66 48.21 24.51
CA SER A 17 -17.31 48.43 25.04
C SER A 17 -17.20 48.57 26.58
N ASN A 18 -16.10 48.08 27.18
CA ASN A 18 -15.13 48.89 27.95
C ASN A 18 -14.00 48.05 28.64
N HIS A 19 -12.79 48.64 28.66
CA HIS A 19 -11.58 48.37 29.49
C HIS A 19 -10.53 47.26 29.13
N ILE A 20 -9.64 47.58 28.16
CA ILE A 20 -8.15 47.75 28.23
C ILE A 20 -7.49 47.33 29.59
N ARG A 21 -6.43 46.48 29.76
CA ARG A 21 -5.10 46.21 29.10
C ARG A 21 -4.33 45.07 29.90
N PRO A 22 -3.09 44.62 29.60
CA PRO A 22 -2.54 43.92 28.41
C PRO A 22 -1.61 42.70 28.74
N THR A 23 -1.42 41.72 27.85
CA THR A 23 -0.14 40.96 27.78
C THR A 23 0.21 40.45 26.38
N LYS A 24 1.23 41.11 25.80
CA LYS A 24 2.27 40.69 24.84
C LYS A 24 1.89 39.86 23.60
N ALA A 25 2.03 40.55 22.46
CA ALA A 25 2.28 40.00 21.14
C ALA A 25 3.61 39.21 21.10
N LEU A 26 3.62 38.10 20.36
CA LEU A 26 4.84 37.47 19.84
C LEU A 26 4.84 37.65 18.32
N ASN A 27 5.61 38.64 17.88
CA ASN A 27 6.11 38.75 16.52
C ASN A 27 7.14 37.64 16.30
N PHE A 28 7.00 36.85 15.24
CA PHE A 28 8.11 36.06 14.71
C PHE A 28 8.69 36.79 13.48
N HIS A 29 9.91 37.30 13.66
CA HIS A 29 10.75 37.84 12.59
C HIS A 29 11.36 36.70 11.75
N PRO A 30 11.71 36.97 10.48
CA PRO A 30 12.40 36.01 9.63
C PRO A 30 13.89 35.97 10.03
N ILE A 31 14.42 34.79 10.33
CA ILE A 31 15.85 34.58 10.47
C ILE A 31 16.29 33.58 9.40
N CYS A 32 17.13 34.08 8.52
CA CYS A 32 17.88 33.35 7.51
C CYS A 32 19.07 32.61 8.15
N SER A 33 19.55 31.58 7.45
CA SER A 33 20.78 30.80 7.68
C SER A 33 20.75 29.71 8.76
N LEU A 34 20.35 28.51 8.35
CA LEU A 34 20.87 27.27 8.91
C LEU A 34 21.77 26.63 7.85
N HIS A 35 23.03 26.44 8.20
CA HIS A 35 24.00 25.68 7.43
C HIS A 35 23.44 24.27 7.14
N TYR A 36 23.31 23.94 5.86
CA TYR A 36 23.09 22.58 5.40
C TYR A 36 24.33 21.73 5.69
N ASN A 37 24.25 20.86 6.69
CA ASN A 37 24.97 19.59 6.63
C ASN A 37 23.99 18.54 6.13
N SER A 38 24.09 18.28 4.83
CA SER A 38 23.42 17.20 4.11
C SER A 38 23.82 15.84 4.68
N HIS A 39 22.91 14.99 5.18
CA HIS A 39 23.04 13.52 5.15
C HIS A 39 21.67 12.87 5.42
N SER A 40 21.43 11.70 4.83
CA SER A 40 20.15 10.99 4.77
C SER A 40 20.16 9.65 5.52
N PRO A 41 19.04 9.23 6.12
CA PRO A 41 19.00 8.11 7.06
C PRO A 41 18.96 6.68 6.46
N PHE A 42 18.99 6.49 5.13
CA PHE A 42 18.83 5.15 4.55
C PHE A 42 20.14 4.50 4.06
N THR A 43 21.28 5.15 4.23
CA THR A 43 22.62 4.59 3.94
C THR A 43 23.65 5.21 4.85
N GLU A 44 23.65 4.81 6.12
CA GLU A 44 24.90 4.80 6.87
C GLU A 44 25.05 3.47 7.56
N LYS A 45 26.18 2.82 7.27
CA LYS A 45 26.70 1.66 7.98
C LYS A 45 26.98 2.00 9.47
N HIS A 46 26.77 3.27 9.90
CA HIS A 46 27.13 3.84 11.20
C HIS A 46 26.16 4.94 11.67
N SER A 47 24.82 4.79 11.55
CA SER A 47 23.90 5.73 12.21
C SER A 47 23.91 5.51 13.73
N ILE A 48 25.00 5.90 14.38
CA ILE A 48 25.23 5.84 15.82
C ILE A 48 24.08 6.52 16.57
N GLU A 49 23.37 7.50 15.99
CA GLU A 49 22.19 8.16 16.58
C GLU A 49 20.89 7.35 16.50
N ARG A 50 20.64 6.61 15.41
CA ARG A 50 19.55 5.62 15.33
C ARG A 50 19.79 4.53 16.37
N TYR A 51 21.03 4.05 16.43
CA TYR A 51 21.50 3.15 17.46
C TYR A 51 21.52 3.80 18.85
N HIS A 52 21.64 5.13 19.02
CA HIS A 52 21.56 5.79 20.33
C HIS A 52 20.12 5.90 20.84
N ARG A 53 19.14 6.09 19.95
CA ARG A 53 17.71 5.90 20.27
C ARG A 53 17.45 4.45 20.70
N ASP A 54 18.13 3.50 20.05
CA ASP A 54 18.08 2.08 20.41
C ASP A 54 18.98 1.72 21.63
N GLN A 55 19.98 2.54 22.00
CA GLN A 55 20.87 2.33 23.15
C GLN A 55 20.24 2.72 24.49
N TRP A 56 19.11 3.44 24.49
CA TRP A 56 18.32 3.62 25.70
C TRP A 56 17.69 2.31 26.22
N LEU A 57 17.90 1.19 25.50
CA LEU A 57 17.45 -0.17 25.83
C LEU A 57 18.60 -1.16 26.11
N TYR A 58 19.85 -0.72 26.16
CA TYR A 58 20.99 -1.60 26.49
C TYR A 58 21.94 -0.98 27.51
N LYS A 59 21.50 -0.98 28.77
CA LYS A 59 22.42 -1.03 29.92
C LYS A 59 21.86 -2.00 30.96
N THR A 60 22.29 -3.25 30.85
CA THR A 60 22.45 -4.11 32.02
C THR A 60 23.84 -4.69 31.97
N GLN A 61 24.64 -4.35 32.98
CA GLN A 61 25.98 -4.86 33.20
C GLN A 61 25.95 -6.39 33.15
N LEU A 62 26.74 -6.98 32.24
CA LEU A 62 27.07 -8.40 32.22
C LEU A 62 28.60 -8.53 32.16
N GLU A 63 29.25 -7.89 33.13
CA GLU A 63 30.45 -8.48 33.72
C GLU A 63 29.95 -9.43 34.82
N ASN A 64 30.41 -10.69 34.76
CA ASN A 64 30.14 -11.79 35.69
C ASN A 64 28.77 -12.49 35.52
N ILE A 65 28.75 -13.55 34.70
CA ILE A 65 28.30 -14.91 35.08
C ILE A 65 29.01 -15.85 34.08
N GLU A 66 30.26 -16.19 34.40
CA GLU A 66 30.79 -17.50 34.09
C GLU A 66 30.34 -18.44 35.22
N ASN A 67 30.05 -19.71 34.86
CA ASN A 67 29.60 -20.82 35.71
C ASN A 67 28.09 -20.89 35.98
N ILE A 68 27.41 -21.79 35.26
CA ILE A 68 26.96 -23.10 35.80
C ILE A 68 26.48 -23.96 34.62
N ALA A 69 27.19 -25.07 34.41
CA ALA A 69 26.73 -26.19 33.61
C ALA A 69 26.03 -27.24 34.50
N SER A 70 25.21 -28.07 33.85
CA SER A 70 24.58 -29.32 34.31
C SER A 70 23.27 -29.22 35.12
N CYS A 71 22.19 -29.76 34.53
CA CYS A 71 21.38 -30.86 35.08
C CYS A 71 20.19 -31.20 34.17
N SER A 72 19.78 -32.48 34.21
CA SER A 72 18.95 -33.20 33.23
C SER A 72 17.53 -33.57 33.72
N SER A 73 16.53 -33.40 32.83
CA SER A 73 15.16 -34.00 32.70
C SER A 73 14.08 -33.70 33.78
N PRO A 74 12.75 -33.60 33.46
CA PRO A 74 11.90 -34.63 32.80
C PRO A 74 10.92 -34.08 31.70
N PRO A 75 10.07 -34.87 31.01
CA PRO A 75 9.32 -34.39 29.83
C PRO A 75 8.09 -33.57 30.22
N PRO A 76 7.72 -32.49 29.51
CA PRO A 76 6.55 -31.72 29.87
C PRO A 76 5.29 -32.19 29.12
N ASP A 77 4.18 -32.21 29.87
CA ASP A 77 2.81 -32.35 29.39
C ASP A 77 2.44 -31.29 28.33
N SER A 78 1.62 -31.71 27.37
CA SER A 78 1.36 -31.04 26.08
C SER A 78 0.50 -29.77 26.11
N ASN A 79 0.36 -29.06 27.24
CA ASN A 79 -0.55 -27.91 27.35
C ASN A 79 0.03 -26.62 27.95
N SER A 80 1.35 -26.49 28.15
CA SER A 80 1.95 -25.25 28.70
C SER A 80 3.16 -24.68 27.94
N VAL A 81 3.52 -25.23 26.77
CA VAL A 81 4.75 -24.86 26.04
C VAL A 81 4.64 -23.52 25.27
N ARG A 82 3.46 -22.90 25.15
CA ARG A 82 3.27 -21.66 24.36
C ARG A 82 3.75 -20.36 25.03
N GLN A 83 4.29 -20.41 26.24
CA GLN A 83 4.66 -19.18 26.96
C GLN A 83 6.15 -18.82 26.76
N ASN A 84 6.39 -18.03 25.71
CA ASN A 84 7.35 -16.91 25.70
C ASN A 84 8.83 -17.12 25.28
N GLU A 85 9.25 -18.01 24.38
CA GLU A 85 10.70 -18.06 24.05
C GLU A 85 11.30 -16.73 23.52
N ILE A 86 10.56 -15.94 22.74
CA ILE A 86 11.09 -14.70 22.13
C ILE A 86 10.92 -13.47 23.02
N ALA A 87 9.77 -13.32 23.69
CA ALA A 87 9.56 -12.24 24.65
C ALA A 87 10.49 -12.39 25.86
N LEU A 88 10.89 -13.62 26.23
CA LEU A 88 11.90 -13.89 27.26
C LEU A 88 13.31 -13.48 26.85
N GLN A 89 13.63 -13.41 25.55
CA GLN A 89 14.95 -12.99 25.06
C GLN A 89 15.19 -11.48 25.20
N LEU A 90 14.14 -10.67 25.34
CA LEU A 90 14.22 -9.22 25.53
C LEU A 90 13.54 -8.82 26.86
N PRO A 91 14.31 -8.61 27.95
CA PRO A 91 13.77 -8.37 29.30
C PRO A 91 12.73 -7.25 29.37
N GLU A 92 12.87 -6.22 28.53
CA GLU A 92 11.97 -5.07 28.49
C GLU A 92 10.62 -5.40 27.85
N LEU A 93 10.59 -6.22 26.79
CA LEU A 93 9.34 -6.70 26.20
C LEU A 93 8.61 -7.62 27.17
N LYS A 94 9.36 -8.48 27.87
CA LYS A 94 8.79 -9.31 28.95
C LYS A 94 8.15 -8.44 30.04
N LYS A 95 8.85 -7.40 30.50
CA LYS A 95 8.35 -6.48 31.51
C LYS A 95 7.12 -5.73 31.02
N LEU A 96 7.11 -5.25 29.77
CA LEU A 96 5.94 -4.60 29.17
C LEU A 96 4.74 -5.55 29.10
N LEU A 97 4.96 -6.77 28.61
CA LEU A 97 3.94 -7.81 28.53
C LEU A 97 3.35 -8.12 29.91
N GLN A 98 4.19 -8.22 30.93
CA GLN A 98 3.78 -8.44 32.31
C GLN A 98 2.93 -7.26 32.84
N VAL A 99 3.39 -6.02 32.66
CA VAL A 99 2.64 -4.81 33.07
C VAL A 99 1.27 -4.75 32.40
N LEU A 100 1.17 -5.11 31.11
CA LEU A 100 -0.09 -5.13 30.37
C LEU A 100 -1.03 -6.22 30.90
N ARG A 101 -0.51 -7.43 31.18
CA ARG A 101 -1.29 -8.51 31.80
C ARG A 101 -1.79 -8.12 33.20
N GLU A 102 -0.93 -7.58 34.05
CA GLU A 102 -1.29 -7.08 35.39
C GLU A 102 -2.30 -5.93 35.33
N LYS A 103 -2.18 -5.01 34.35
CA LYS A 103 -3.17 -3.95 34.12
C LYS A 103 -4.54 -4.55 33.77
N ARG A 104 -4.57 -5.52 32.86
CA ARG A 104 -5.81 -6.19 32.46
C ARG A 104 -6.47 -6.97 33.61
N GLU A 105 -5.66 -7.61 34.45
CA GLU A 105 -6.15 -8.31 35.66
C GLU A 105 -6.73 -7.32 36.69
N ARG A 106 -6.08 -6.15 36.89
CA ARG A 106 -6.54 -5.09 37.79
C ARG A 106 -7.77 -4.34 37.30
N GLU A 107 -7.89 -4.12 35.99
CA GLU A 107 -9.08 -3.56 35.35
C GLU A 107 -10.24 -4.57 35.25
N GLY A 108 -10.17 -5.63 36.08
CA GLY A 108 -11.04 -6.79 36.11
C GLY A 108 -12.50 -6.49 35.75
N CYS A 109 -12.98 -7.28 34.78
CA CYS A 109 -14.37 -7.38 34.39
C CYS A 109 -15.27 -7.62 35.60
N GLY A 110 -15.82 -6.54 36.16
CA GLY A 110 -16.96 -6.61 37.07
C GLY A 110 -18.16 -7.18 36.30
N GLY A 111 -18.39 -8.49 36.41
CA GLY A 111 -19.54 -9.20 35.86
C GLY A 111 -19.40 -9.65 34.41
N TRP A 112 -19.28 -10.97 34.20
CA TRP A 112 -19.50 -11.80 32.99
C TRP A 112 -19.00 -11.39 31.58
N LYS A 113 -18.50 -10.18 31.34
CA LYS A 113 -17.89 -9.80 30.05
C LYS A 113 -16.37 -10.00 30.13
N LYS A 114 -15.85 -11.11 29.60
CA LYS A 114 -14.40 -11.25 29.34
C LYS A 114 -13.91 -10.00 28.57
N CYS A 115 -12.91 -9.28 29.10
CA CYS A 115 -12.22 -8.24 28.33
C CYS A 115 -11.69 -8.88 27.05
N GLY A 116 -12.14 -8.40 25.89
CA GLY A 116 -11.73 -8.94 24.59
C GLY A 116 -10.21 -8.86 24.38
N PRO A 117 -9.68 -9.58 23.37
CA PRO A 117 -8.30 -9.39 22.95
C PRO A 117 -8.04 -7.93 22.54
N GLY A 118 -6.76 -7.53 22.59
CA GLY A 118 -6.30 -6.23 22.13
C GLY A 118 -6.50 -6.05 20.61
N ASN A 119 -6.30 -4.82 20.13
CA ASN A 119 -6.45 -4.51 18.71
C ASN A 119 -5.09 -4.61 18.00
N VAL A 120 -5.04 -5.32 16.87
CA VAL A 120 -3.88 -5.29 15.98
C VAL A 120 -4.20 -4.45 14.75
N PHE A 121 -3.35 -3.47 14.47
CA PHE A 121 -3.44 -2.64 13.28
C PHE A 121 -2.25 -2.89 12.35
N LEU A 122 -2.51 -3.25 11.09
CA LEU A 122 -1.50 -3.22 10.04
C LEU A 122 -1.60 -1.87 9.32
N VAL A 123 -0.57 -1.04 9.40
CA VAL A 123 -0.63 0.36 8.95
C VAL A 123 0.39 0.62 7.86
N GLY A 124 -0.10 1.04 6.69
CA GLY A 124 0.74 1.51 5.59
C GLY A 124 1.27 2.92 5.86
N THR A 125 2.58 3.09 5.78
CA THR A 125 3.24 4.38 6.04
C THR A 125 3.42 5.25 4.80
N GLY A 126 3.08 4.73 3.61
CA GLY A 126 3.46 5.40 2.36
C GLY A 126 4.89 5.07 1.92
N PRO A 127 5.34 5.58 0.76
CA PRO A 127 6.64 5.25 0.18
C PRO A 127 7.86 5.85 0.89
N GLY A 128 7.67 6.90 1.70
CA GLY A 128 8.74 7.50 2.49
C GLY A 128 8.39 8.89 3.01
N ASP A 129 7.76 9.72 2.19
CA ASP A 129 7.32 11.07 2.56
C ASP A 129 6.29 11.01 3.70
N PRO A 130 6.55 11.61 4.87
CA PRO A 130 5.59 11.62 5.98
C PRO A 130 4.28 12.33 5.65
N GLU A 131 4.24 13.27 4.69
CA GLU A 131 3.00 13.93 4.25
C GLU A 131 2.07 12.98 3.48
N LEU A 132 2.57 11.82 3.04
CA LEU A 132 1.79 10.77 2.39
C LEU A 132 1.14 9.79 3.39
N LEU A 133 1.32 9.99 4.69
CA LEU A 133 0.57 9.27 5.71
C LEU A 133 -0.92 9.59 5.62
N THR A 134 -1.75 8.56 5.78
CA THR A 134 -3.19 8.79 5.88
C THR A 134 -3.57 9.35 7.25
N LEU A 135 -4.61 10.17 7.31
CA LEU A 135 -5.16 10.66 8.58
C LEU A 135 -5.56 9.52 9.55
N LYS A 136 -5.98 8.37 9.00
CA LYS A 136 -6.28 7.18 9.80
C LYS A 136 -5.01 6.56 10.38
N ALA A 137 -3.91 6.51 9.63
CA ALA A 137 -2.62 6.02 10.10
C ALA A 137 -2.07 6.87 11.25
N VAL A 138 -2.04 8.20 11.10
CA VAL A 138 -1.54 9.13 12.13
C VAL A 138 -2.28 8.93 13.46
N ARG A 139 -3.62 8.87 13.43
CA ARG A 139 -4.43 8.65 14.64
C ARG A 139 -4.11 7.34 15.35
N VAL A 140 -3.93 6.25 14.59
CA VAL A 140 -3.64 4.91 15.14
C VAL A 140 -2.22 4.84 15.71
N ILE A 141 -1.25 5.45 15.03
CA ILE A 141 0.15 5.53 15.47
C ILE A 141 0.27 6.24 16.82
N GLN A 142 -0.49 7.31 17.02
CA GLN A 142 -0.49 8.08 18.26
C GLN A 142 -1.11 7.32 19.44
N SER A 143 -1.99 6.35 19.20
CA SER A 143 -2.68 5.57 20.22
C SER A 143 -2.05 4.20 20.52
N ALA A 144 -0.89 3.90 19.94
CA ALA A 144 -0.26 2.58 20.08
C ALA A 144 0.30 2.35 21.50
N ASP A 145 0.12 1.14 22.03
CA ASP A 145 0.87 0.68 23.22
C ASP A 145 2.23 0.11 22.80
N LEU A 146 2.23 -0.65 21.70
CA LEU A 146 3.41 -1.25 21.09
C LEU A 146 3.36 -1.04 19.58
N LEU A 147 4.48 -0.60 19.00
CA LEU A 147 4.65 -0.33 17.59
C LEU A 147 5.80 -1.16 17.02
N LEU A 148 5.49 -2.06 16.08
CA LEU A 148 6.46 -2.88 15.36
C LEU A 148 6.72 -2.26 13.98
N TYR A 149 7.98 -1.96 13.65
CA TYR A 149 8.35 -1.35 12.36
C TYR A 149 9.52 -2.08 11.71
N ASP A 150 9.62 -1.96 10.39
CA ASP A 150 10.72 -2.53 9.61
C ASP A 150 11.58 -1.43 8.96
N ARG A 151 12.56 -1.87 8.16
CA ARG A 151 13.57 -1.01 7.55
C ARG A 151 12.98 0.08 6.64
N LEU A 152 11.82 -0.14 6.02
CA LEU A 152 11.26 0.78 5.02
C LEU A 152 10.51 1.96 5.64
N VAL A 153 10.30 1.95 6.96
CA VAL A 153 9.68 3.08 7.68
C VAL A 153 10.72 4.17 7.91
N SER A 154 10.41 5.40 7.52
CA SER A 154 11.28 6.57 7.71
C SER A 154 11.30 7.06 9.14
N ASN A 155 12.40 7.69 9.55
CA ASN A 155 12.52 8.27 10.89
C ASN A 155 11.48 9.37 11.13
N ASP A 156 11.17 10.17 10.11
CA ASP A 156 10.15 11.23 10.20
C ASP A 156 8.77 10.68 10.57
N VAL A 157 8.42 9.46 10.11
CA VAL A 157 7.19 8.77 10.53
C VAL A 157 7.29 8.30 11.98
N LEU A 158 8.46 7.83 12.42
CA LEU A 158 8.68 7.40 13.81
C LEU A 158 8.63 8.58 14.79
N ASP A 159 8.93 9.80 14.35
CA ASP A 159 8.84 11.01 15.17
C ASP A 159 7.38 11.42 15.46
N LEU A 160 6.41 10.89 14.71
CA LEU A 160 4.97 11.09 14.93
C LEU A 160 4.37 10.12 15.96
N VAL A 161 5.16 9.15 16.44
CA VAL A 161 4.72 8.12 17.37
C VAL A 161 4.39 8.72 18.74
N GLY A 162 3.31 8.24 19.36
CA GLY A 162 2.89 8.71 20.67
C GLY A 162 3.98 8.50 21.72
N PRO A 163 4.18 9.42 22.68
CA PRO A 163 5.28 9.35 23.66
C PRO A 163 5.22 8.14 24.60
N ASN A 164 4.05 7.50 24.71
CA ASN A 164 3.84 6.32 25.55
C ASN A 164 4.03 4.99 24.81
N ALA A 165 4.12 5.03 23.47
CA ALA A 165 4.25 3.82 22.67
C ALA A 165 5.65 3.25 22.79
N ARG A 166 5.75 1.92 22.91
CA ARG A 166 7.04 1.23 22.82
C ARG A 166 7.32 0.89 21.36
N LEU A 167 8.52 1.20 20.88
CA LEU A 167 8.94 0.89 19.52
C LEU A 167 9.76 -0.41 19.49
N LEU A 168 9.47 -1.28 18.54
CA LEU A 168 10.19 -2.53 18.33
C LEU A 168 10.57 -2.68 16.85
N TYR A 169 11.86 -2.64 16.56
CA TYR A 169 12.38 -2.92 15.23
C TYR A 169 12.33 -4.42 14.92
N VAL A 170 11.74 -4.79 13.78
CA VAL A 170 11.61 -6.18 13.32
C VAL A 170 12.15 -6.40 11.90
N GLY A 171 12.87 -5.43 11.35
CA GLY A 171 13.41 -5.50 9.98
C GLY A 171 14.60 -6.46 9.83
N LYS A 172 14.79 -6.96 8.60
CA LYS A 172 16.00 -7.73 8.23
C LYS A 172 17.15 -6.77 7.92
N THR A 173 18.22 -6.84 8.71
CA THR A 173 19.47 -6.11 8.46
C THR A 173 20.58 -7.12 8.22
N ALA A 174 21.33 -6.96 7.13
CA ALA A 174 22.50 -7.80 6.86
C ALA A 174 23.53 -7.65 8.01
N GLY A 175 23.90 -8.75 8.65
CA GLY A 175 24.85 -8.78 9.77
C GLY A 175 24.24 -8.70 11.17
N TYR A 176 22.91 -8.61 11.32
CA TYR A 176 22.21 -8.71 12.60
C TYR A 176 21.28 -9.93 12.61
N HIS A 177 21.03 -10.51 13.79
CA HIS A 177 20.02 -11.57 13.97
C HIS A 177 18.63 -11.03 13.59
N SER A 178 18.24 -11.22 12.34
CA SER A 178 16.94 -10.80 11.82
C SER A 178 15.84 -11.69 12.37
N ARG A 179 14.73 -11.10 12.82
CA ARG A 179 13.57 -11.89 13.22
C ARG A 179 12.93 -12.60 12.01
N THR A 180 12.56 -13.86 12.18
CA THR A 180 11.79 -14.63 11.20
C THR A 180 10.35 -14.11 11.13
N GLN A 181 9.59 -14.52 10.11
CA GLN A 181 8.21 -14.07 10.01
C GLN A 181 7.36 -14.67 11.13
N GLU A 182 7.66 -15.92 11.48
CA GLU A 182 7.04 -16.69 12.54
C GLU A 182 7.25 -16.01 13.89
N GLU A 183 8.45 -15.48 14.14
CA GLU A 183 8.72 -14.71 15.36
C GLU A 183 7.93 -13.39 15.42
N ILE A 184 7.75 -12.71 14.28
CA ILE A 184 6.91 -11.51 14.21
C ILE A 184 5.44 -11.87 14.48
N HIS A 185 4.96 -12.98 13.92
CA HIS A 185 3.62 -13.50 14.14
C HIS A 185 3.34 -13.76 15.62
N GLU A 186 4.27 -14.45 16.30
CA GLU A 186 4.16 -14.74 17.73
C GLU A 186 4.20 -13.48 18.61
N LEU A 187 5.02 -12.49 18.26
CA LEU A 187 5.05 -11.20 18.96
C LEU A 187 3.71 -10.48 18.84
N LEU A 188 3.16 -10.37 17.63
CA LEU A 188 1.86 -9.73 17.41
C LEU A 188 0.76 -10.43 18.22
N LEU A 189 0.73 -11.77 18.19
CA LEU A 189 -0.22 -12.58 18.94
C LEU A 189 -0.09 -12.35 20.45
N SER A 190 1.12 -12.47 21.00
CA SER A 190 1.36 -12.38 22.44
C SER A 190 0.90 -11.05 23.05
N PHE A 191 1.17 -9.94 22.36
CA PHE A 191 0.75 -8.62 22.83
C PHE A 191 -0.74 -8.36 22.60
N ALA A 192 -1.32 -8.86 21.50
CA ALA A 192 -2.76 -8.81 21.29
C ALA A 192 -3.52 -9.61 22.37
N GLU A 193 -3.05 -10.82 22.71
CA GLU A 193 -3.60 -11.64 23.78
C GLU A 193 -3.47 -10.97 25.14
N ALA A 194 -2.43 -10.16 25.38
CA ALA A 194 -2.27 -9.34 26.58
C ALA A 194 -3.21 -8.13 26.64
N GLY A 195 -4.00 -7.85 25.59
CA GLY A 195 -4.94 -6.74 25.54
C GLY A 195 -4.34 -5.43 24.98
N ALA A 196 -3.14 -5.47 24.42
CA ALA A 196 -2.45 -4.28 23.91
C ALA A 196 -3.04 -3.79 22.59
N THR A 197 -2.96 -2.48 22.36
CA THR A 197 -3.09 -1.89 21.03
C THR A 197 -1.75 -1.99 20.31
N VAL A 198 -1.64 -2.98 19.42
CA VAL A 198 -0.42 -3.27 18.66
C VAL A 198 -0.52 -2.68 17.26
N VAL A 199 0.46 -1.86 16.88
CA VAL A 199 0.55 -1.24 15.55
C VAL A 199 1.75 -1.82 14.80
N ARG A 200 1.51 -2.48 13.67
CA ARG A 200 2.55 -2.96 12.75
C ARG A 200 2.67 -1.96 11.60
N LEU A 201 3.72 -1.13 11.63
CA LEU A 201 4.06 -0.23 10.55
C LEU A 201 4.73 -0.98 9.41
N LYS A 202 4.29 -0.70 8.19
CA LYS A 202 4.80 -1.31 6.95
C LYS A 202 4.98 -0.23 5.90
N GLY A 203 6.15 -0.22 5.25
CA GLY A 203 6.42 0.70 4.13
C GLY A 203 5.44 0.48 2.98
N GLY A 204 4.97 1.58 2.37
CA GLY A 204 3.97 1.55 1.31
C GLY A 204 2.57 1.15 1.81
N ASP A 205 1.99 0.15 1.17
CA ASP A 205 0.69 -0.43 1.53
C ASP A 205 0.87 -1.83 2.15
N PRO A 206 0.18 -2.19 3.26
CA PRO A 206 0.34 -3.48 3.93
C PRO A 206 0.02 -4.70 3.04
N LEU A 207 -0.90 -4.55 2.10
CA LEU A 207 -1.49 -5.63 1.29
C LEU A 207 -0.90 -5.70 -0.13
N VAL A 208 0.00 -4.78 -0.48
CA VAL A 208 0.77 -4.78 -1.73
C VAL A 208 2.25 -5.07 -1.44
N PHE A 209 2.66 -6.31 -1.66
CA PHE A 209 3.99 -6.88 -1.40
C PHE A 209 4.54 -6.71 0.03
N GLY A 210 3.70 -6.26 0.97
CA GLY A 210 4.09 -6.01 2.37
C GLY A 210 4.08 -7.26 3.26
N ARG A 211 3.57 -8.40 2.80
CA ARG A 211 3.27 -9.59 3.64
C ARG A 211 2.21 -9.36 4.73
N GLY A 212 1.46 -8.26 4.67
CA GLY A 212 0.38 -8.01 5.64
C GLY A 212 -0.73 -9.05 5.59
N GLY A 213 -0.96 -9.67 4.42
CA GLY A 213 -1.88 -10.80 4.28
C GLY A 213 -1.47 -12.01 5.11
N GLU A 214 -0.17 -12.35 5.16
CA GLU A 214 0.35 -13.49 5.95
C GLU A 214 0.19 -13.22 7.45
N GLU A 215 0.52 -11.99 7.89
CA GLU A 215 0.38 -11.57 9.30
C GLU A 215 -1.10 -11.57 9.73
N MET A 216 -1.99 -11.11 8.85
CA MET A 216 -3.43 -11.07 9.09
C MET A 216 -4.04 -12.47 9.15
N ASP A 217 -3.74 -13.34 8.18
CA ASP A 217 -4.24 -14.71 8.12
C ASP A 217 -3.85 -15.49 9.38
N PHE A 218 -2.57 -15.42 9.78
CA PHE A 218 -2.09 -16.06 11.01
C PHE A 218 -2.89 -15.59 12.25
N LEU A 219 -3.03 -14.28 12.43
CA LEU A 219 -3.70 -13.72 13.61
C LEU A 219 -5.20 -14.03 13.61
N GLN A 220 -5.85 -14.02 12.46
CA GLN A 220 -7.26 -14.37 12.31
C GLN A 220 -7.53 -15.84 12.63
N GLN A 221 -6.63 -16.75 12.23
CA GLN A 221 -6.69 -18.17 12.62
C GLN A 221 -6.57 -18.37 14.13
N GLN A 222 -5.92 -17.45 14.86
CA GLN A 222 -5.86 -17.45 16.32
C GLN A 222 -7.02 -16.66 16.98
N GLY A 223 -7.99 -16.19 16.21
CA GLY A 223 -9.15 -15.43 16.71
C GLY A 223 -8.85 -13.97 17.06
N ILE A 224 -7.71 -13.43 16.63
CA ILE A 224 -7.37 -12.01 16.80
C ILE A 224 -7.88 -11.21 15.60
N HIS A 225 -8.70 -10.19 15.88
CA HIS A 225 -9.20 -9.30 14.83
C HIS A 225 -8.13 -8.28 14.42
N VAL A 226 -7.76 -8.30 13.14
CA VAL A 226 -6.78 -7.39 12.56
C VAL A 226 -7.50 -6.30 11.76
N LYS A 227 -7.11 -5.03 11.96
CA LYS A 227 -7.58 -3.89 11.17
C LYS A 227 -6.48 -3.41 10.25
N VAL A 228 -6.76 -3.32 8.96
CA VAL A 228 -5.80 -2.82 7.98
C VAL A 228 -6.08 -1.34 7.71
N ILE A 229 -5.05 -0.51 7.83
CA ILE A 229 -5.06 0.88 7.40
C ILE A 229 -4.24 0.96 6.11
N PRO A 230 -4.88 1.19 4.94
CA PRO A 230 -4.17 1.22 3.67
C PRO A 230 -3.22 2.41 3.63
N GLY A 231 -2.12 2.24 2.90
CA GLY A 231 -1.10 3.26 2.68
C GLY A 231 -0.95 3.56 1.20
N ILE A 232 -0.36 4.70 0.87
CA ILE A 232 -0.03 5.02 -0.52
C ILE A 232 1.07 4.06 -0.95
N THR A 233 0.82 3.25 -1.98
CA THR A 233 1.82 2.29 -2.46
C THR A 233 2.96 3.01 -3.19
N ALA A 234 4.15 2.41 -3.24
CA ALA A 234 5.32 3.02 -3.86
C ALA A 234 5.08 3.34 -5.35
N ALA A 235 4.34 2.49 -6.06
CA ALA A 235 3.94 2.77 -7.44
C ALA A 235 3.20 4.10 -7.58
N SER A 236 2.15 4.32 -6.77
CA SER A 236 1.35 5.55 -6.80
C SER A 236 2.17 6.78 -6.43
N GLY A 237 2.95 6.70 -5.34
CA GLY A 237 3.73 7.85 -4.87
C GLY A 237 4.78 8.30 -5.87
N ILE A 238 5.57 7.35 -6.38
CA ILE A 238 6.62 7.62 -7.36
C ILE A 238 6.02 8.10 -8.69
N ALA A 239 4.93 7.47 -9.14
CA ALA A 239 4.22 7.89 -10.34
C ALA A 239 3.76 9.35 -10.26
N ALA A 240 3.16 9.76 -9.14
CA ALA A 240 2.71 11.13 -8.94
C ALA A 240 3.86 12.14 -8.90
N GLU A 241 4.96 11.82 -8.23
CA GLU A 241 6.12 12.70 -8.14
C GLU A 241 6.81 12.91 -9.50
N LEU A 242 6.87 11.86 -10.32
CA LEU A 242 7.48 11.91 -11.65
C LEU A 242 6.52 12.35 -12.76
N GLY A 243 5.24 12.60 -12.44
CA GLY A 243 4.23 12.90 -13.46
C GLY A 243 4.02 11.76 -14.44
N ILE A 244 4.12 10.50 -14.00
CA ILE A 244 3.88 9.31 -14.82
C ILE A 244 2.50 8.77 -14.49
N PRO A 245 1.48 8.92 -15.35
CA PRO A 245 0.20 8.29 -15.09
C PRO A 245 0.33 6.76 -15.18
N LEU A 246 -0.09 6.02 -14.15
CA LEU A 246 -0.02 4.55 -14.19
C LEU A 246 -1.01 3.95 -15.21
N THR A 247 -2.06 4.68 -15.53
CA THR A 247 -3.01 4.37 -16.60
C THR A 247 -3.30 5.64 -17.40
N HIS A 248 -3.42 5.53 -18.71
CA HIS A 248 -3.76 6.67 -19.56
C HIS A 248 -4.53 6.20 -20.78
N ARG A 249 -5.67 6.82 -21.09
CA ARG A 249 -6.49 6.42 -22.24
C ARG A 249 -5.67 6.49 -23.53
N GLY A 250 -5.75 5.43 -24.34
CA GLY A 250 -5.02 5.33 -25.61
C GLY A 250 -3.57 4.86 -25.46
N VAL A 251 -3.01 4.87 -24.25
CA VAL A 251 -1.59 4.53 -23.99
C VAL A 251 -1.46 3.28 -23.12
N ALA A 252 -2.16 3.20 -21.98
CA ALA A 252 -2.17 2.03 -21.10
C ALA A 252 -3.56 1.82 -20.48
N ASN A 253 -4.19 0.68 -20.82
CA ASN A 253 -5.52 0.30 -20.33
C ASN A 253 -5.47 -0.51 -19.03
N SER A 254 -4.27 -0.89 -18.61
CA SER A 254 -4.02 -1.75 -17.47
C SER A 254 -2.72 -1.38 -16.80
N VAL A 255 -2.62 -1.70 -15.52
CA VAL A 255 -1.37 -1.63 -14.77
C VAL A 255 -1.17 -2.94 -14.01
N ARG A 256 0.03 -3.48 -14.06
CA ARG A 256 0.40 -4.73 -13.40
C ARG A 256 1.55 -4.49 -12.44
N PHE A 257 1.37 -4.91 -11.19
CA PHE A 257 2.42 -4.89 -10.19
C PHE A 257 2.99 -6.30 -10.04
N LEU A 258 4.31 -6.41 -10.20
CA LEU A 258 5.06 -7.66 -10.11
C LEU A 258 6.14 -7.59 -9.02
N THR A 259 6.48 -8.74 -8.46
CA THR A 259 7.69 -8.93 -7.66
C THR A 259 8.81 -9.52 -8.52
N GLY A 260 10.02 -8.98 -8.43
CA GLY A 260 11.21 -9.56 -9.06
C GLY A 260 11.85 -10.71 -8.26
N HIS A 261 11.23 -11.19 -7.17
CA HIS A 261 11.69 -12.31 -6.35
C HIS A 261 10.83 -13.57 -6.54
N SER A 262 11.47 -14.74 -6.67
CA SER A 262 10.82 -16.06 -6.83
C SER A 262 10.13 -16.59 -5.57
N ARG A 263 9.06 -17.38 -5.75
CA ARG A 263 8.27 -18.08 -4.73
C ARG A 263 9.04 -19.17 -3.97
N LYS A 264 10.05 -19.82 -4.59
CA LYS A 264 10.54 -21.14 -4.11
C LYS A 264 12.01 -21.50 -4.41
N GLY A 265 12.93 -20.54 -4.57
CA GLY A 265 14.31 -20.89 -4.95
C GLY A 265 14.37 -21.77 -6.22
N GLY A 266 13.33 -21.68 -7.06
CA GLY A 266 13.29 -22.34 -8.35
C GLY A 266 14.36 -21.78 -9.26
N THR A 267 14.78 -22.57 -10.24
CA THR A 267 15.88 -22.25 -11.15
C THR A 267 15.61 -21.03 -12.02
N ASP A 268 14.35 -20.61 -12.15
CA ASP A 268 13.96 -19.37 -12.82
C ASP A 268 13.13 -18.47 -11.89
N PRO A 269 13.68 -17.32 -11.45
CA PRO A 269 12.95 -16.35 -10.64
C PRO A 269 11.80 -15.63 -11.36
N LEU A 270 11.65 -15.81 -12.67
CA LEU A 270 10.91 -14.90 -13.55
C LEU A 270 9.84 -15.59 -14.40
N PHE A 271 9.23 -16.68 -13.92
CA PHE A 271 8.09 -17.37 -14.58
C PHE A 271 6.93 -16.42 -14.95
N VAL A 272 6.89 -15.23 -14.37
CA VAL A 272 5.91 -14.16 -14.60
C VAL A 272 6.04 -13.49 -15.98
N ALA A 273 7.12 -13.72 -16.74
CA ALA A 273 7.45 -12.91 -17.91
C ALA A 273 6.56 -13.12 -19.15
N GLU A 274 6.04 -14.32 -19.40
CA GLU A 274 5.27 -14.62 -20.63
C GLU A 274 4.04 -13.72 -20.76
N ASN A 275 3.17 -13.74 -19.75
CA ASN A 275 1.92 -12.98 -19.78
C ASN A 275 2.10 -11.50 -19.38
N ALA A 276 3.32 -11.10 -18.99
CA ALA A 276 3.64 -9.74 -18.51
C ALA A 276 4.15 -8.80 -19.59
N ALA A 277 4.59 -9.34 -20.74
CA ALA A 277 5.04 -8.56 -21.89
C ALA A 277 3.86 -8.02 -22.71
N ASP A 278 2.98 -7.24 -22.08
CA ASP A 278 1.84 -6.59 -22.73
C ASP A 278 2.18 -5.13 -23.06
N PRO A 279 2.34 -4.74 -24.34
CA PRO A 279 2.67 -3.38 -24.74
C PRO A 279 1.62 -2.32 -24.37
N ASP A 280 0.37 -2.73 -24.15
CA ASP A 280 -0.73 -1.85 -23.77
C ASP A 280 -0.91 -1.75 -22.23
N SER A 281 0.04 -2.31 -21.47
CA SER A 281 0.05 -2.33 -20.01
C SER A 281 1.21 -1.55 -19.43
N THR A 282 0.97 -0.86 -18.32
CA THR A 282 2.04 -0.32 -17.48
C THR A 282 2.52 -1.43 -16.54
N LEU A 283 3.79 -1.80 -16.62
CA LEU A 283 4.41 -2.76 -15.74
C LEU A 283 5.18 -2.04 -14.62
N VAL A 284 4.86 -2.37 -13.36
CA VAL A 284 5.60 -1.89 -12.19
C VAL A 284 6.25 -3.06 -11.46
N ILE A 285 7.58 -3.04 -11.35
CA ILE A 285 8.37 -4.11 -10.74
C ILE A 285 8.88 -3.67 -9.37
N TYR A 286 8.43 -4.39 -8.35
CA TYR A 286 8.89 -4.30 -6.98
C TYR A 286 10.03 -5.30 -6.75
N MET A 287 10.98 -4.94 -5.89
CA MET A 287 12.05 -5.85 -5.46
C MET A 287 12.78 -6.52 -6.64
N GLY A 288 12.95 -5.80 -7.75
CA GLY A 288 13.51 -6.35 -8.99
C GLY A 288 14.96 -6.00 -9.26
N LEU A 289 15.61 -5.16 -8.44
CA LEU A 289 16.91 -4.57 -8.77
C LEU A 289 17.97 -5.59 -9.21
N SER A 290 18.17 -6.67 -8.45
CA SER A 290 19.17 -7.70 -8.75
C SER A 290 18.76 -8.62 -9.89
N THR A 291 17.46 -8.84 -10.11
CA THR A 291 16.93 -9.76 -11.12
C THR A 291 16.57 -9.07 -12.44
N PHE A 292 16.58 -7.74 -12.46
CA PHE A 292 16.14 -6.92 -13.58
C PHE A 292 16.88 -7.20 -14.90
N PRO A 293 18.22 -7.39 -14.94
CA PRO A 293 18.91 -7.70 -16.19
C PRO A 293 18.36 -8.94 -16.90
N SER A 294 18.03 -10.00 -16.15
CA SER A 294 17.41 -11.21 -16.71
C SER A 294 15.94 -10.98 -17.08
N LEU A 295 15.20 -10.22 -16.26
CA LEU A 295 13.79 -9.91 -16.52
C LEU A 295 13.61 -9.04 -17.76
N ALA A 296 14.44 -8.03 -17.98
CA ALA A 296 14.38 -7.18 -19.17
C ALA A 296 14.54 -8.01 -20.45
N LEU A 297 15.50 -8.95 -20.49
CA LEU A 297 15.68 -9.86 -21.62
C LEU A 297 14.44 -10.74 -21.88
N LYS A 298 13.81 -11.25 -20.82
CA LYS A 298 12.60 -12.08 -20.95
C LYS A 298 11.41 -11.27 -21.44
N LEU A 299 11.18 -10.08 -20.87
CA LEU A 299 10.11 -9.19 -21.33
C LEU A 299 10.27 -8.87 -22.82
N MET A 300 11.49 -8.58 -23.27
CA MET A 300 11.77 -8.35 -24.69
C MET A 300 11.54 -9.59 -25.55
N HIS A 301 12.00 -10.76 -25.08
CA HIS A 301 11.79 -12.03 -25.77
C HIS A 301 10.31 -12.38 -25.94
N HIS A 302 9.47 -12.06 -24.95
CA HIS A 302 8.03 -12.34 -24.97
C HIS A 302 7.18 -11.23 -25.61
N GLY A 303 7.81 -10.26 -26.29
CA GLY A 303 7.12 -9.33 -27.19
C GLY A 303 7.07 -7.87 -26.74
N LEU A 304 7.69 -7.51 -25.60
CA LEU A 304 7.79 -6.11 -25.21
C LEU A 304 8.87 -5.40 -26.05
N PRO A 305 8.57 -4.30 -26.76
CA PRO A 305 9.56 -3.65 -27.61
C PRO A 305 10.84 -3.23 -26.87
N PRO A 306 12.04 -3.43 -27.44
CA PRO A 306 13.30 -3.02 -26.80
C PRO A 306 13.38 -1.52 -26.49
N ASN A 307 12.67 -0.70 -27.26
CA ASN A 307 12.57 0.75 -27.11
C ASN A 307 11.45 1.19 -26.16
N THR A 308 10.76 0.28 -25.46
CA THR A 308 9.71 0.65 -24.50
C THR A 308 10.28 1.58 -23.42
N PRO A 309 9.69 2.78 -23.21
CA PRO A 309 10.13 3.71 -22.17
C PRO A 309 10.06 3.11 -20.77
N ALA A 310 11.09 3.38 -19.96
CA ALA A 310 11.19 2.85 -18.62
C ALA A 310 11.95 3.80 -17.67
N VAL A 311 11.67 3.68 -16.38
CA VAL A 311 12.35 4.40 -15.31
C VAL A 311 12.63 3.46 -14.14
N ALA A 312 13.80 3.61 -13.52
CA ALA A 312 14.12 3.01 -12.24
C ALA A 312 14.32 4.12 -11.21
N VAL A 313 13.68 3.97 -10.04
CA VAL A 313 13.63 5.00 -8.99
C VAL A 313 14.03 4.36 -7.67
N GLU A 314 15.18 4.77 -7.16
CA GLU A 314 15.65 4.46 -5.81
C GLU A 314 15.03 5.41 -4.80
N ARG A 315 14.59 4.88 -3.65
CA ARG A 315 14.12 5.67 -2.48
C ARG A 315 13.13 6.77 -2.88
N GLY A 316 12.18 6.40 -3.72
CA GLY A 316 11.24 7.36 -4.27
C GLY A 316 10.44 8.09 -3.19
N THR A 317 10.02 9.32 -3.48
CA THR A 317 9.37 10.25 -2.53
C THR A 317 10.21 10.65 -1.32
N THR A 318 11.50 10.30 -1.27
CA THR A 318 12.39 10.79 -0.21
C THR A 318 13.30 11.87 -0.78
N PRO A 319 13.90 12.73 0.07
CA PRO A 319 14.89 13.70 -0.40
C PRO A 319 16.17 13.05 -1.00
N GLN A 320 16.27 11.72 -0.99
CA GLN A 320 17.39 10.94 -1.55
C GLN A 320 16.98 10.09 -2.73
N GLN A 321 15.84 10.43 -3.33
CA GLN A 321 15.44 9.86 -4.58
C GLN A 321 16.55 10.00 -5.60
N ARG A 322 16.94 8.88 -6.18
CA ARG A 322 17.77 8.83 -7.39
C ARG A 322 16.98 8.09 -8.45
N MET A 323 17.05 8.54 -9.69
CA MET A 323 16.29 7.94 -10.77
C MET A 323 17.08 7.89 -12.05
N VAL A 324 16.72 6.95 -12.91
CA VAL A 324 17.27 6.85 -14.25
C VAL A 324 16.20 6.46 -15.25
N PHE A 325 16.07 7.28 -16.28
CA PHE A 325 15.20 7.04 -17.44
C PHE A 325 16.00 6.37 -18.57
N ALA A 326 15.43 5.35 -19.18
CA ALA A 326 16.00 4.67 -20.33
C ALA A 326 14.93 3.93 -21.12
N GLU A 327 15.26 3.54 -22.35
CA GLU A 327 14.54 2.47 -23.02
C GLU A 327 14.83 1.12 -22.33
N LEU A 328 13.89 0.17 -22.42
CA LEU A 328 13.96 -1.13 -21.76
C LEU A 328 15.30 -1.86 -21.99
N LYS A 329 15.79 -1.86 -23.23
CA LYS A 329 17.06 -2.49 -23.61
C LYS A 329 18.29 -1.93 -22.89
N ASP A 330 18.24 -0.65 -22.49
CA ASP A 330 19.38 0.07 -21.91
C ASP A 330 19.27 0.25 -20.40
N LEU A 331 18.06 0.08 -19.84
CA LEU A 331 17.78 0.41 -18.44
C LEU A 331 18.68 -0.35 -17.46
N ALA A 332 18.93 -1.64 -17.69
CA ALA A 332 19.79 -2.46 -16.81
C ALA A 332 21.25 -1.94 -16.76
N ASN A 333 21.78 -1.52 -17.90
CA ASN A 333 23.13 -0.94 -17.99
C ASN A 333 23.19 0.42 -17.28
N LYS A 334 22.16 1.26 -17.47
CA LYS A 334 22.09 2.57 -16.82
C LYS A 334 21.94 2.46 -15.29
N ILE A 335 21.14 1.51 -14.80
CA ILE A 335 21.01 1.21 -13.37
C ILE A 335 22.39 0.89 -12.77
N THR A 336 23.15 0.02 -13.44
CA THR A 336 24.51 -0.37 -13.00
C THR A 336 25.46 0.83 -13.03
N THR A 337 25.39 1.65 -14.07
CA THR A 337 26.25 2.84 -14.24
C THR A 337 26.02 3.89 -13.16
N VAL A 338 24.77 4.10 -12.74
CA VAL A 338 24.41 5.06 -11.67
C VAL A 338 24.52 4.43 -10.27
N GLU A 339 24.81 3.13 -10.19
CA GLU A 339 24.91 2.37 -8.95
C GLU A 339 23.69 2.55 -8.05
N LEU A 340 22.49 2.40 -8.63
CA LEU A 340 21.26 2.43 -7.84
C LEU A 340 21.25 1.25 -6.86
N VAL A 341 20.78 1.50 -5.64
CA VAL A 341 20.65 0.48 -4.60
C VAL A 341 19.22 0.35 -4.11
N SER A 342 18.92 -0.77 -3.47
CA SER A 342 17.59 -1.02 -2.93
C SER A 342 17.25 -0.10 -1.73
N PRO A 343 15.99 0.34 -1.57
CA PRO A 343 14.83 -0.02 -2.39
C PRO A 343 14.76 0.74 -3.72
N THR A 344 14.55 0.00 -4.83
CA THR A 344 14.35 0.54 -6.18
C THR A 344 13.07 -0.01 -6.78
N LEU A 345 12.24 0.86 -7.34
CA LEU A 345 11.04 0.51 -8.11
C LEU A 345 11.32 0.75 -9.60
N MET A 346 10.86 -0.13 -10.48
CA MET A 346 10.88 0.11 -11.92
C MET A 346 9.47 0.29 -12.47
N ILE A 347 9.28 1.27 -13.34
CA ILE A 347 8.05 1.48 -14.10
C ILE A 347 8.41 1.37 -15.58
N ILE A 348 7.72 0.52 -16.32
CA ILE A 348 7.97 0.19 -17.72
C ILE A 348 6.66 0.32 -18.49
N GLY A 349 6.67 1.03 -19.60
CA GLY A 349 5.51 1.20 -20.46
C GLY A 349 5.47 2.56 -21.11
N ASN A 350 4.63 2.71 -22.13
CA ASN A 350 4.53 3.94 -22.91
C ASN A 350 4.13 5.17 -22.07
N VAL A 351 3.45 4.96 -20.93
CA VAL A 351 3.12 6.05 -20.00
C VAL A 351 4.35 6.77 -19.41
N VAL A 352 5.51 6.12 -19.38
CA VAL A 352 6.75 6.77 -18.90
C VAL A 352 7.16 7.92 -19.83
N ALA A 353 6.83 7.84 -21.12
CA ALA A 353 7.09 8.93 -22.07
C ALA A 353 6.18 10.15 -21.88
N LEU A 354 5.09 10.02 -21.12
CA LEU A 354 4.23 11.14 -20.73
C LEU A 354 4.80 11.94 -19.56
N SER A 355 5.86 11.45 -18.91
CA SER A 355 6.54 12.22 -17.87
C SER A 355 7.18 13.47 -18.47
N PRO A 356 7.04 14.64 -17.83
CA PRO A 356 7.78 15.84 -18.24
C PRO A 356 9.31 15.69 -18.08
N LEU A 357 9.77 14.64 -17.40
CA LEU A 357 11.18 14.33 -17.17
C LEU A 357 11.77 13.41 -18.25
N TRP A 358 10.94 12.91 -19.18
CA TRP A 358 11.38 12.05 -20.27
C TRP A 358 11.97 12.88 -21.42
N SER A 359 13.17 12.52 -21.88
CA SER A 359 13.95 13.33 -22.82
C SER A 359 13.44 13.35 -24.27
N LEU A 360 12.46 12.50 -24.62
CA LEU A 360 11.84 12.45 -25.94
C LEU A 360 10.35 12.79 -25.79
N SER A 361 10.01 14.08 -25.74
CA SER A 361 8.60 14.51 -25.64
C SER A 361 7.81 14.02 -26.85
N MET A 362 6.79 13.21 -26.62
CA MET A 362 5.77 12.91 -27.63
C MET A 362 4.69 13.98 -27.57
N ASN A 363 4.51 14.74 -28.66
CA ASN A 363 3.37 15.62 -28.81
C ASN A 363 2.21 14.81 -29.38
N GLU A 364 1.40 14.18 -28.51
CA GLU A 364 0.09 13.69 -28.92
C GLU A 364 -0.98 14.70 -28.49
N ALA A 365 -1.86 15.05 -29.44
CA ALA A 365 -2.95 15.97 -29.20
C ALA A 365 -3.96 15.34 -28.23
N SER A 366 -4.05 15.88 -27.02
CA SER A 366 -5.06 15.49 -26.04
C SER A 366 -6.45 16.01 -26.46
N CYS A 367 -7.49 15.23 -26.19
CA CYS A 367 -8.86 15.62 -26.49
C CYS A 367 -9.31 16.71 -25.50
N MET A 368 -9.76 17.86 -26.02
CA MET A 368 -10.32 18.95 -25.24
C MET A 368 -11.65 18.53 -24.60
N GLU A 369 -11.75 18.69 -23.28
CA GLU A 369 -13.01 18.54 -22.52
C GLU A 369 -13.36 19.86 -21.83
N GLU A 370 -14.64 20.14 -21.59
CA GLU A 370 -15.10 21.37 -20.92
C GLU A 370 -14.38 21.62 -19.57
N ILE A 371 -14.03 20.54 -18.86
CA ILE A 371 -13.31 20.66 -17.59
C ILE A 371 -11.86 21.13 -17.78
N HIS A 372 -11.22 20.77 -18.89
CA HIS A 372 -9.85 21.19 -19.20
C HIS A 372 -9.79 22.70 -19.44
N GLU A 373 -10.73 23.26 -20.20
CA GLU A 373 -10.85 24.71 -20.43
C GLU A 373 -11.10 25.47 -19.12
N LEU A 374 -11.96 24.93 -18.26
CA LEU A 374 -12.24 25.54 -16.96
C LEU A 374 -10.98 25.58 -16.08
N LEU A 375 -10.25 24.47 -15.98
CA LEU A 375 -9.01 24.41 -15.20
C LEU A 375 -7.96 25.38 -15.75
N LEU A 376 -7.81 25.42 -17.09
CA LEU A 376 -6.88 26.30 -17.77
C LEU A 376 -7.20 27.78 -17.49
N SER A 377 -8.45 28.20 -17.72
CA SER A 377 -8.84 29.61 -17.57
C SER A 377 -8.59 30.16 -16.15
N PHE A 378 -8.86 29.38 -15.11
CA PHE A 378 -8.56 29.78 -13.72
C PHE A 378 -7.06 29.77 -13.42
N ALA A 379 -6.31 28.80 -13.97
CA ALA A 379 -4.87 28.73 -13.79
C ALA A 379 -4.15 29.92 -14.48
N GLU A 380 -4.57 30.27 -15.70
CA GLU A 380 -4.07 31.45 -16.43
C GLU A 380 -4.42 32.77 -15.73
N ALA A 381 -5.55 32.82 -15.03
CA ALA A 381 -5.92 33.94 -14.17
C ALA A 381 -5.09 34.01 -12.87
N GLY A 382 -4.13 33.10 -12.65
CA GLY A 382 -3.25 33.07 -11.48
C GLY A 382 -3.88 32.46 -10.22
N ALA A 383 -5.03 31.79 -10.33
CA ALA A 383 -5.67 31.14 -9.18
C ALA A 383 -5.01 29.80 -8.84
N THR A 384 -4.96 29.46 -7.55
CA THR A 384 -4.65 28.09 -7.12
C THR A 384 -5.89 27.22 -7.30
N VAL A 385 -5.86 26.31 -8.29
CA VAL A 385 -6.97 25.42 -8.61
C VAL A 385 -6.70 24.02 -8.04
N VAL A 386 -7.65 23.48 -7.28
CA VAL A 386 -7.56 22.14 -6.71
C VAL A 386 -8.64 21.24 -7.30
N ARG A 387 -8.22 20.23 -8.07
CA ARG A 387 -9.11 19.22 -8.67
C ARG A 387 -9.15 17.97 -7.80
N LEU A 388 -10.24 17.78 -7.06
CA LEU A 388 -10.43 16.59 -6.23
C LEU A 388 -10.91 15.40 -7.06
N LYS A 389 -10.28 14.24 -6.89
CA LYS A 389 -10.66 12.97 -7.55
C LYS A 389 -10.79 11.88 -6.48
N GLY A 390 -11.73 10.95 -6.67
CA GLY A 390 -11.89 9.82 -5.77
C GLY A 390 -10.80 8.78 -6.00
N GLY A 391 -10.18 8.28 -4.94
CA GLY A 391 -9.09 7.32 -5.03
C GLY A 391 -7.76 7.96 -5.45
N ASP A 392 -6.99 7.27 -6.29
CA ASP A 392 -5.72 7.77 -6.83
C ASP A 392 -5.95 8.46 -8.19
N PRO A 393 -5.51 9.70 -8.39
CA PRO A 393 -5.71 10.43 -9.66
C PRO A 393 -5.12 9.74 -10.90
N LEU A 394 -4.02 9.00 -10.75
CA LEU A 394 -3.23 8.42 -11.82
C LEU A 394 -3.54 6.95 -12.10
N VAL A 395 -4.43 6.32 -11.31
CA VAL A 395 -4.93 4.96 -11.51
C VAL A 395 -6.42 5.00 -11.84
N PHE A 396 -6.74 4.92 -13.13
CA PHE A 396 -8.10 5.00 -13.70
C PHE A 396 -8.90 6.25 -13.32
N GLY A 397 -8.26 7.28 -12.75
CA GLY A 397 -8.90 8.53 -12.34
C GLY A 397 -9.11 9.53 -13.46
N ARG A 398 -8.45 9.35 -14.62
CA ARG A 398 -8.27 10.37 -15.67
C ARG A 398 -7.41 11.58 -15.29
N GLY A 399 -6.59 11.46 -14.24
CA GLY A 399 -5.70 12.55 -13.82
C GLY A 399 -4.50 12.72 -14.75
N GLY A 400 -4.07 11.65 -15.42
CA GLY A 400 -3.01 11.69 -16.42
C GLY A 400 -3.37 12.58 -17.61
N GLU A 401 -4.57 12.42 -18.15
CA GLU A 401 -5.08 13.19 -19.29
C GLU A 401 -5.23 14.69 -18.94
N GLU A 402 -5.76 14.99 -17.75
CA GLU A 402 -5.90 16.38 -17.27
C GLU A 402 -4.51 17.03 -17.06
N MET A 403 -3.56 16.28 -16.51
CA MET A 403 -2.19 16.75 -16.28
C MET A 403 -1.44 16.98 -17.59
N ASP A 404 -1.48 16.03 -18.52
CA ASP A 404 -0.86 16.14 -19.85
C ASP A 404 -1.39 17.35 -20.61
N PHE A 405 -2.72 17.51 -20.66
CA PHE A 405 -3.35 18.68 -21.29
C PHE A 405 -2.82 20.01 -20.70
N LEU A 406 -2.83 20.15 -19.37
CA LEU A 406 -2.40 21.40 -18.71
C LEU A 406 -0.90 21.65 -18.88
N GLN A 407 -0.07 20.61 -18.83
CA GLN A 407 1.37 20.72 -19.05
C GLN A 407 1.71 21.16 -20.48
N GLN A 408 0.96 20.67 -21.48
CA GLN A 408 1.09 21.12 -22.87
C GLN A 408 0.77 22.62 -23.04
N GLN A 409 -0.06 23.19 -22.14
CA GLN A 409 -0.34 24.63 -22.09
C GLN A 409 0.64 25.42 -21.20
N GLY A 410 1.72 24.79 -20.71
CA GLY A 410 2.70 25.42 -19.82
C GLY A 410 2.22 25.64 -18.39
N ILE A 411 1.09 25.04 -18.00
CA ILE A 411 0.59 25.09 -16.62
C ILE A 411 1.28 24.01 -15.79
N HIS A 412 1.95 24.42 -14.72
CA HIS A 412 2.56 23.49 -13.78
C HIS A 412 1.51 22.79 -12.92
N VAL A 413 1.41 21.47 -13.05
CA VAL A 413 0.48 20.62 -12.29
C VAL A 413 1.25 19.81 -11.26
N LYS A 414 0.83 19.89 -9.99
CA LYS A 414 1.29 18.99 -8.92
C LYS A 414 0.23 17.92 -8.66
N VAL A 415 0.61 16.65 -8.78
CA VAL A 415 -0.26 15.53 -8.43
C VAL A 415 0.01 15.10 -6.99
N ILE A 416 -1.06 14.97 -6.19
CA ILE A 416 -1.00 14.36 -4.86
C ILE A 416 -1.54 12.94 -5.01
N PRO A 417 -0.73 11.89 -4.75
CA PRO A 417 -1.18 10.51 -4.87
C PRO A 417 -2.23 10.18 -3.81
N GLY A 418 -3.07 9.20 -4.12
CA GLY A 418 -4.16 8.77 -3.23
C GLY A 418 -4.08 7.28 -2.91
N ILE A 419 -4.93 6.84 -1.99
CA ILE A 419 -5.20 5.40 -1.83
C ILE A 419 -6.06 4.96 -3.01
N THR A 420 -5.60 3.97 -3.78
CA THR A 420 -6.42 3.41 -4.86
C THR A 420 -7.71 2.80 -4.29
N ALA A 421 -8.82 2.85 -5.04
CA ALA A 421 -10.07 2.23 -4.59
C ALA A 421 -9.89 0.73 -4.31
N ALA A 422 -9.03 0.07 -5.10
CA ALA A 422 -8.64 -1.32 -4.89
C ALA A 422 -7.98 -1.53 -3.52
N SER A 423 -6.94 -0.76 -3.16
CA SER A 423 -6.25 -0.87 -1.86
C SER A 423 -7.19 -0.56 -0.69
N GLY A 424 -8.04 0.46 -0.83
CA GLY A 424 -9.01 0.83 0.19
C GLY A 424 -10.03 -0.28 0.46
N ILE A 425 -10.64 -0.83 -0.60
CA ILE A 425 -11.61 -1.93 -0.51
C ILE A 425 -10.94 -3.20 0.01
N ALA A 426 -9.75 -3.52 -0.50
CA ALA A 426 -8.96 -4.67 -0.04
C ALA A 426 -8.67 -4.61 1.46
N ALA A 427 -8.26 -3.45 1.98
CA ALA A 427 -8.01 -3.25 3.40
C ALA A 427 -9.28 -3.39 4.25
N GLU A 428 -10.41 -2.82 3.79
CA GLU A 428 -11.70 -2.90 4.49
C GLU A 428 -12.23 -4.34 4.57
N LEU A 429 -12.04 -5.14 3.51
CA LEU A 429 -12.51 -6.52 3.42
C LEU A 429 -11.50 -7.56 3.92
N GLY A 430 -10.29 -7.14 4.31
CA GLY A 430 -9.21 -8.06 4.66
C GLY A 430 -8.82 -8.98 3.50
N ILE A 431 -8.78 -8.46 2.27
CA ILE A 431 -8.33 -9.20 1.08
C ILE A 431 -6.93 -8.72 0.73
N PRO A 432 -5.87 -9.52 0.92
CA PRO A 432 -4.54 -9.11 0.49
C PRO A 432 -4.47 -9.08 -1.04
N LEU A 433 -4.13 -7.92 -1.63
CA LEU A 433 -3.98 -7.83 -3.10
C LEU A 433 -2.81 -8.69 -3.60
N THR A 434 -1.84 -8.97 -2.75
CA THR A 434 -0.72 -9.88 -3.02
C THR A 434 -0.43 -10.73 -1.79
N HIS A 435 -0.06 -11.97 -2.00
CA HIS A 435 0.20 -12.93 -0.94
C HIS A 435 1.19 -13.99 -1.43
N ARG A 436 2.33 -14.18 -0.75
CA ARG A 436 3.44 -15.02 -1.23
C ARG A 436 3.02 -16.45 -1.63
N GLY A 437 2.09 -17.03 -0.89
CA GLY A 437 1.59 -18.38 -1.14
C GLY A 437 0.45 -18.50 -2.14
N VAL A 438 -0.18 -17.38 -2.53
CA VAL A 438 -1.48 -17.37 -3.24
C VAL A 438 -1.49 -16.47 -4.48
N ALA A 439 -0.95 -15.25 -4.40
CA ALA A 439 -0.85 -14.33 -5.54
C ALA A 439 0.45 -13.51 -5.51
N ASN A 440 1.31 -13.69 -6.52
CA ASN A 440 2.61 -13.01 -6.62
C ASN A 440 2.56 -11.70 -7.44
N SER A 441 1.40 -11.39 -8.00
CA SER A 441 1.14 -10.18 -8.75
C SER A 441 -0.28 -9.69 -8.53
N VAL A 442 -0.48 -8.41 -8.82
CA VAL A 442 -1.81 -7.84 -8.93
C VAL A 442 -1.90 -7.07 -10.24
N ARG A 443 -2.98 -7.26 -10.98
CA ARG A 443 -3.28 -6.54 -12.22
C ARG A 443 -4.56 -5.75 -12.04
N PHE A 444 -4.52 -4.48 -12.41
CA PHE A 444 -5.66 -3.58 -12.41
C PHE A 444 -6.06 -3.30 -13.85
N LEU A 445 -7.34 -3.52 -14.16
CA LEU A 445 -7.93 -3.37 -15.49
C LEU A 445 -9.12 -2.43 -15.46
N THR A 446 -9.42 -1.81 -16.60
CA THR A 446 -10.73 -1.21 -16.85
C THR A 446 -11.60 -2.14 -17.70
N GLY A 447 -12.88 -2.28 -17.36
CA GLY A 447 -13.85 -3.03 -18.15
C GLY A 447 -14.42 -2.25 -19.34
N HIS A 448 -13.99 -1.00 -19.56
CA HIS A 448 -14.39 -0.22 -20.73
C HIS A 448 -13.54 -0.57 -21.96
N SER A 449 -14.18 -0.86 -23.09
CA SER A 449 -13.50 -0.97 -24.39
C SER A 449 -12.96 0.37 -24.88
N ARG A 450 -11.81 0.35 -25.56
CA ARG A 450 -11.35 1.48 -26.38
C ARG A 450 -12.34 1.69 -27.53
N LYS A 451 -12.83 2.92 -27.75
CA LYS A 451 -13.50 3.26 -29.01
C LYS A 451 -12.48 3.11 -30.15
N GLY A 452 -12.66 2.10 -31.01
CA GLY A 452 -11.78 1.82 -32.15
C GLY A 452 -10.47 1.10 -31.83
N GLY A 453 -10.31 0.53 -30.62
CA GLY A 453 -9.17 -0.33 -30.28
C GLY A 453 -9.56 -1.78 -30.12
N THR A 454 -8.57 -2.65 -29.93
CA THR A 454 -8.76 -4.07 -29.59
C THR A 454 -9.80 -4.20 -28.48
N ASP A 455 -10.74 -5.10 -28.71
CA ASP A 455 -11.78 -5.51 -27.78
C ASP A 455 -11.16 -5.66 -26.37
N PRO A 456 -11.76 -5.22 -25.25
CA PRO A 456 -11.26 -5.45 -23.88
C PRO A 456 -10.99 -6.92 -23.56
N LEU A 457 -11.33 -7.81 -24.49
CA LEU A 457 -11.08 -9.24 -24.50
C LEU A 457 -9.62 -9.59 -24.81
N PHE A 458 -8.87 -8.75 -25.53
CA PHE A 458 -7.44 -8.98 -25.72
C PHE A 458 -6.70 -8.96 -24.37
N VAL A 459 -7.17 -8.10 -23.46
CA VAL A 459 -6.69 -8.06 -22.08
C VAL A 459 -7.03 -9.36 -21.33
N ALA A 460 -8.15 -10.03 -21.66
CA ALA A 460 -8.60 -11.23 -20.96
C ALA A 460 -7.67 -12.44 -21.18
N GLU A 461 -7.05 -12.58 -22.36
CA GLU A 461 -6.07 -13.64 -22.63
C GLU A 461 -4.87 -13.52 -21.69
N ASN A 462 -4.24 -12.35 -21.65
CA ASN A 462 -3.07 -12.13 -20.78
C ASN A 462 -3.44 -11.99 -19.30
N ALA A 463 -4.70 -11.71 -18.96
CA ALA A 463 -5.17 -11.47 -17.59
C ALA A 463 -5.68 -12.73 -16.89
N ALA A 464 -5.91 -13.83 -17.61
CA ALA A 464 -6.33 -15.11 -17.05
C ALA A 464 -5.15 -15.84 -16.38
N ASP A 465 -4.58 -15.25 -15.33
CA ASP A 465 -3.49 -15.82 -14.55
C ASP A 465 -4.00 -16.28 -13.16
N PRO A 466 -4.08 -17.60 -12.90
CA PRO A 466 -4.55 -18.14 -11.62
C PRO A 466 -3.68 -17.79 -10.41
N ASP A 467 -2.40 -17.43 -10.63
CA ASP A 467 -1.44 -17.03 -9.60
C ASP A 467 -1.38 -15.50 -9.40
N SER A 468 -2.29 -14.75 -10.03
CA SER A 468 -2.41 -13.29 -9.90
C SER A 468 -3.75 -12.88 -9.30
N THR A 469 -3.75 -11.78 -8.56
CA THR A 469 -4.98 -11.07 -8.22
C THR A 469 -5.38 -10.19 -9.39
N LEU A 470 -6.65 -10.22 -9.77
CA LEU A 470 -7.22 -9.37 -10.80
C LEU A 470 -8.20 -8.37 -10.18
N VAL A 471 -8.01 -7.09 -10.47
CA VAL A 471 -8.91 -6.01 -10.03
C VAL A 471 -9.51 -5.33 -11.26
N ILE A 472 -10.83 -5.28 -11.34
CA ILE A 472 -11.56 -4.69 -12.47
C ILE A 472 -12.29 -3.44 -12.02
N TYR A 473 -11.88 -2.32 -12.59
CA TYR A 473 -12.55 -1.02 -12.51
C TYR A 473 -13.60 -0.91 -13.61
N MET A 474 -14.71 -0.24 -13.31
CA MET A 474 -15.68 0.21 -14.32
C MET A 474 -16.13 -0.91 -15.28
N GLY A 475 -16.31 -2.13 -14.77
CA GLY A 475 -16.61 -3.31 -15.57
C GLY A 475 -18.03 -3.86 -15.39
N LEU A 476 -18.89 -3.20 -14.61
CA LEU A 476 -20.19 -3.77 -14.20
C LEU A 476 -21.05 -4.24 -15.39
N SER A 477 -21.17 -3.41 -16.43
CA SER A 477 -21.97 -3.73 -17.63
C SER A 477 -21.31 -4.76 -18.54
N THR A 478 -19.98 -4.83 -18.58
CA THR A 478 -19.21 -5.72 -19.46
C THR A 478 -18.83 -7.05 -18.78
N PHE A 479 -19.04 -7.14 -17.47
CA PHE A 479 -18.58 -8.26 -16.65
C PHE A 479 -19.07 -9.64 -17.10
N PRO A 480 -20.34 -9.86 -17.51
CA PRO A 480 -20.78 -11.17 -17.96
C PRO A 480 -19.94 -11.72 -19.12
N SER A 481 -19.61 -10.86 -20.10
CA SER A 481 -18.76 -11.25 -21.23
C SER A 481 -17.30 -11.44 -20.81
N LEU A 482 -16.80 -10.57 -19.93
CA LEU A 482 -15.44 -10.65 -19.43
C LEU A 482 -15.19 -11.93 -18.61
N ALA A 483 -16.13 -12.30 -17.73
CA ALA A 483 -16.04 -13.51 -16.91
C ALA A 483 -15.98 -14.78 -17.78
N GLN A 484 -16.80 -14.87 -18.83
CA GLN A 484 -16.75 -15.97 -19.79
C GLN A 484 -15.39 -16.10 -20.46
N LYS A 485 -14.77 -14.97 -20.81
CA LYS A 485 -13.46 -14.97 -21.48
C LYS A 485 -12.32 -15.27 -20.55
N LEU A 486 -12.33 -14.73 -19.34
CA LEU A 486 -11.38 -15.12 -18.30
C LEU A 486 -11.40 -16.63 -18.07
N MET A 487 -12.60 -17.23 -18.01
CA MET A 487 -12.75 -18.69 -17.89
C MET A 487 -12.25 -19.43 -19.14
N HIS A 488 -12.55 -18.93 -20.33
CA HIS A 488 -12.09 -19.53 -21.59
C HIS A 488 -10.56 -19.53 -21.70
N HIS A 489 -9.90 -18.47 -21.24
CA HIS A 489 -8.44 -18.32 -21.28
C HIS A 489 -7.72 -18.94 -20.07
N GLY A 490 -8.41 -19.74 -19.25
CA GLY A 490 -7.77 -20.60 -18.26
C GLY A 490 -7.96 -20.22 -16.80
N LEU A 491 -8.74 -19.17 -16.49
CA LEU A 491 -9.10 -18.87 -15.10
C LEU A 491 -10.17 -19.87 -14.61
N PRO A 492 -9.95 -20.62 -13.51
CA PRO A 492 -10.91 -21.63 -13.07
C PRO A 492 -12.31 -21.05 -12.80
N PRO A 493 -13.41 -21.73 -13.19
CA PRO A 493 -14.77 -21.25 -12.93
C PRO A 493 -15.09 -21.04 -11.44
N ASN A 494 -14.43 -21.80 -10.56
CA ASN A 494 -14.53 -21.71 -9.10
C ASN A 494 -13.60 -20.65 -8.48
N THR A 495 -12.93 -19.82 -9.29
CA THR A 495 -12.05 -18.77 -8.77
C THR A 495 -12.83 -17.83 -7.86
N PRO A 496 -12.41 -17.63 -6.60
CA PRO A 496 -13.07 -16.73 -5.67
C PRO A 496 -13.10 -15.28 -6.19
N ALA A 497 -14.24 -14.61 -6.01
CA ALA A 497 -14.44 -13.25 -6.48
C ALA A 497 -15.38 -12.45 -5.57
N VAL A 498 -15.21 -11.14 -5.56
CA VAL A 498 -16.09 -10.19 -4.88
C VAL A 498 -16.38 -9.00 -5.77
N ALA A 499 -17.63 -8.55 -5.78
CA ALA A 499 -18.06 -7.28 -6.35
C ALA A 499 -18.48 -6.33 -5.24
N VAL A 500 -17.98 -5.10 -5.26
CA VAL A 500 -18.17 -4.12 -4.19
C VAL A 500 -18.66 -2.81 -4.79
N GLU A 501 -19.91 -2.48 -4.52
CA GLU A 501 -20.50 -1.18 -4.83
C GLU A 501 -20.14 -0.16 -3.75
N ARG A 502 -19.79 1.07 -4.18
CA ARG A 502 -19.56 2.23 -3.30
C ARG A 502 -18.62 1.88 -2.12
N GLY A 503 -17.56 1.14 -2.44
CA GLY A 503 -16.63 0.63 -1.44
C GLY A 503 -16.05 1.71 -0.53
N THR A 504 -15.80 1.38 0.73
CA THR A 504 -15.30 2.26 1.81
C THR A 504 -16.26 3.39 2.21
N THR A 505 -17.52 3.34 1.78
CA THR A 505 -18.57 4.29 2.19
C THR A 505 -19.64 3.60 3.05
N PRO A 506 -20.45 4.36 3.82
CA PRO A 506 -21.58 3.79 4.56
C PRO A 506 -22.63 3.09 3.68
N GLN A 507 -22.65 3.37 2.37
CA GLN A 507 -23.56 2.74 1.40
C GLN A 507 -22.93 1.51 0.72
N GLN A 508 -21.81 1.00 1.24
CA GLN A 508 -21.14 -0.15 0.66
C GLN A 508 -22.05 -1.38 0.66
N ARG A 509 -22.20 -1.96 -0.53
CA ARG A 509 -22.85 -3.25 -0.77
C ARG A 509 -21.86 -4.17 -1.44
N MET A 510 -21.84 -5.44 -1.05
CA MET A 510 -20.93 -6.41 -1.65
C MET A 510 -21.56 -7.79 -1.82
N VAL A 511 -21.03 -8.49 -2.81
CA VAL A 511 -21.44 -9.85 -3.17
C VAL A 511 -20.18 -10.68 -3.40
N PHE A 512 -20.06 -11.78 -2.66
CA PHE A 512 -19.04 -12.79 -2.86
C PHE A 512 -19.60 -13.98 -3.66
N ALA A 513 -18.81 -14.48 -4.61
CA ALA A 513 -19.19 -15.61 -5.43
C ALA A 513 -17.94 -16.27 -6.04
N GLU A 514 -18.10 -17.48 -6.55
CA GLU A 514 -17.20 -18.02 -7.55
C GLU A 514 -17.37 -17.26 -8.88
N LEU A 515 -16.32 -17.18 -9.69
CA LEU A 515 -16.31 -16.44 -10.96
C LEU A 515 -17.49 -16.77 -11.87
N LYS A 516 -17.82 -18.06 -11.99
CA LYS A 516 -18.92 -18.56 -12.84
C LYS A 516 -20.30 -18.01 -12.44
N ASP A 517 -20.48 -17.69 -11.15
CA ASP A 517 -21.76 -17.27 -10.58
C ASP A 517 -21.84 -15.76 -10.30
N LEU A 518 -20.70 -15.07 -10.26
CA LEU A 518 -20.60 -13.69 -9.83
C LEU A 518 -21.49 -12.75 -10.66
N ALA A 519 -21.51 -12.90 -11.99
CA ALA A 519 -22.33 -12.06 -12.87
C ALA A 519 -23.84 -12.19 -12.58
N ASN A 520 -24.30 -13.43 -12.33
CA ASN A 520 -25.68 -13.70 -11.97
C ASN A 520 -26.01 -13.09 -10.60
N LYS A 521 -25.14 -13.28 -9.59
CA LYS A 521 -25.39 -12.71 -8.26
C LYS A 521 -25.39 -11.18 -8.24
N ILE A 522 -24.50 -10.54 -9.01
CA ILE A 522 -24.50 -9.08 -9.20
C ILE A 522 -25.86 -8.59 -9.71
N THR A 523 -26.43 -9.31 -10.69
CA THR A 523 -27.71 -8.97 -11.31
C THR A 523 -28.87 -9.18 -10.32
N THR A 524 -28.89 -10.30 -9.61
CA THR A 524 -29.91 -10.61 -8.59
C THR A 524 -29.95 -9.58 -7.46
N VAL A 525 -28.79 -9.05 -7.06
CA VAL A 525 -28.67 -8.07 -5.96
C VAL A 525 -28.80 -6.62 -6.47
N GLU A 526 -28.88 -6.43 -7.79
CA GLU A 526 -28.99 -5.12 -8.44
C GLU A 526 -27.91 -4.14 -7.95
N LEU A 527 -26.64 -4.59 -7.98
CA LEU A 527 -25.52 -3.68 -7.72
C LEU A 527 -25.46 -2.63 -8.83
N VAL A 528 -25.18 -1.38 -8.47
CA VAL A 528 -25.06 -0.26 -9.42
C VAL A 528 -23.68 0.38 -9.36
N SER A 529 -23.32 1.11 -10.40
CA SER A 529 -22.05 1.83 -10.42
C SER A 529 -22.01 2.96 -9.37
N PRO A 530 -20.85 3.24 -8.76
CA PRO A 530 -19.54 2.60 -9.02
C PRO A 530 -19.38 1.24 -8.32
N THR A 531 -18.96 0.23 -9.08
CA THR A 531 -18.65 -1.13 -8.59
C THR A 531 -17.23 -1.52 -9.00
N LEU A 532 -16.45 -2.01 -8.05
CA LEU A 532 -15.12 -2.60 -8.25
C LEU A 532 -15.19 -4.10 -7.99
N MET A 533 -14.47 -4.89 -8.78
CA MET A 533 -14.41 -6.34 -8.61
C MET A 533 -12.98 -6.77 -8.31
N ILE A 534 -12.82 -7.69 -7.35
CA ILE A 534 -11.56 -8.36 -7.04
C ILE A 534 -11.76 -9.85 -7.29
N ILE A 535 -10.91 -10.45 -8.10
CA ILE A 535 -10.97 -11.85 -8.54
C ILE A 535 -9.62 -12.50 -8.28
N GLY A 536 -9.64 -13.69 -7.70
CA GLY A 536 -8.44 -14.47 -7.44
C GLY A 536 -8.53 -15.19 -6.10
N ASN A 537 -7.64 -16.17 -5.92
CA ASN A 537 -7.62 -17.03 -4.73
C ASN A 537 -7.45 -16.24 -3.41
N VAL A 538 -6.89 -15.02 -3.46
CA VAL A 538 -6.76 -14.13 -2.30
C VAL A 538 -8.11 -13.71 -1.71
N VAL A 539 -9.19 -13.72 -2.49
CA VAL A 539 -10.53 -13.34 -1.99
C VAL A 539 -11.02 -14.34 -0.96
N ALA A 540 -10.65 -15.62 -1.09
CA ALA A 540 -10.99 -16.65 -0.10
C ALA A 540 -10.25 -16.49 1.24
N LEU A 541 -9.20 -15.66 1.29
CA LEU A 541 -8.52 -15.31 2.54
C LEU A 541 -9.29 -14.26 3.35
N SER A 542 -10.31 -13.62 2.77
CA SER A 542 -11.16 -12.71 3.52
C SER A 542 -11.92 -13.47 4.61
N PRO A 543 -11.98 -12.96 5.85
CA PRO A 543 -12.84 -13.55 6.88
C PRO A 543 -14.34 -13.51 6.49
N LEU A 544 -14.72 -12.65 5.55
CA LEU A 544 -16.09 -12.51 5.06
C LEU A 544 -16.46 -13.57 4.01
N TRP A 545 -15.48 -14.21 3.36
CA TRP A 545 -15.72 -15.23 2.35
C TRP A 545 -16.53 -16.39 2.92
N SER A 546 -16.05 -17.01 4.00
CA SER A 546 -16.71 -18.14 4.65
C SER A 546 -18.11 -17.80 5.20
N LEU A 547 -18.29 -16.57 5.70
CA LEU A 547 -19.60 -16.10 6.17
C LEU A 547 -20.60 -16.00 5.02
N SER A 548 -20.18 -15.43 3.89
CA SER A 548 -21.03 -15.21 2.72
C SER A 548 -21.44 -16.50 2.00
N MET A 549 -20.68 -17.59 2.14
CA MET A 549 -21.02 -18.89 1.54
C MET A 549 -22.05 -19.67 2.36
N ASN A 550 -22.17 -19.35 3.65
CA ASN A 550 -23.09 -20.02 4.58
C ASN A 550 -24.43 -19.29 4.76
N GLU A 551 -24.47 -17.98 4.50
CA GLU A 551 -25.70 -17.19 4.58
C GLU A 551 -26.51 -17.28 3.27
N ALA A 552 -27.81 -17.58 3.38
CA ALA A 552 -28.72 -17.60 2.23
C ALA A 552 -28.92 -16.22 1.58
N SER A 553 -28.57 -15.13 2.28
CA SER A 553 -28.58 -13.77 1.73
C SER A 553 -27.26 -13.45 1.03
N CYS A 554 -27.30 -13.28 -0.29
CA CYS A 554 -26.14 -12.95 -1.12
C CYS A 554 -25.56 -11.53 -0.90
N LEU A 555 -26.24 -10.67 -0.14
CA LEU A 555 -25.87 -9.28 0.08
C LEU A 555 -25.34 -9.08 1.50
N VAL A 556 -24.08 -8.63 1.60
CA VAL A 556 -23.51 -8.15 2.87
C VAL A 556 -23.48 -6.62 2.81
N GLN A 557 -24.10 -5.95 3.79
CA GLN A 557 -24.05 -4.50 3.97
C GLN A 557 -22.98 -4.13 5.00
N ALA A 558 -22.27 -3.02 4.78
CA ALA A 558 -21.37 -2.47 5.79
C ALA A 558 -22.16 -2.01 7.04
N LYS A 559 -21.56 -2.17 8.23
CA LYS A 559 -22.11 -1.69 9.51
C LYS A 559 -21.85 -0.21 9.74
#